data_AF-A0A3A5JHE6-F1
#
_entry.id   AF-A0A3A5JHE6-F1
#
_cell.length_a   1.000
_cell.length_b   1.000
_cell.length_c   1.000
_cell.angle_alpha   90.00
_cell.angle_beta   90.00
_cell.angle_gamma   90.00
#
_symmetry.space_group_name_H-M   'P 1'
#
loop_
_entity.id
_entity.type
_entity.pdbx_description
1 polymer ?
#
loop_
_entity_poly.entity_id
_entity_poly.type
_entity_poly.pdbx_seq_one_letter_code
_entity_poly.pdbx_strand_id
1 'polypeptide(L)'
;MTIVADGSGGSYYRMYGGTGPTIELGAEADTDDSASYEDRVILDDPYYAEGFVGDNGVDSYQYEPTIADEPSLDFVNDGDVPLEVYLNGELYETVEPGQGTDGERVDPDAPSSGENFIRVEAVGDGASNYTLMAGEAGTMPFYYESEANPGTTAENPDYTGRVSGAYGFVGAGGVDTYSTDGTLYSIENEGSATLKVSQNGEVWATVQPGETIEPSYE
;
A
#
# COMPACT_ATOMS: atom_id res chain seq x y z
N MET A 1 20.25 -5.02 4.36
CA MET A 1 19.29 -6.13 4.23
C MET A 1 19.60 -6.89 2.96
N THR A 2 19.35 -8.19 2.96
CA THR A 2 19.52 -9.08 1.80
C THR A 2 18.29 -9.98 1.68
N ILE A 3 17.82 -10.22 0.45
CA ILE A 3 16.74 -11.15 0.14
C ILE A 3 17.31 -12.21 -0.78
N VAL A 4 17.13 -13.48 -0.44
CA VAL A 4 17.75 -14.61 -1.13
C VAL A 4 16.69 -15.63 -1.51
N ALA A 5 16.70 -16.10 -2.76
CA ALA A 5 15.86 -17.23 -3.16
C ALA A 5 16.42 -18.54 -2.58
N ASP A 6 15.65 -19.25 -1.75
CA ASP A 6 16.01 -20.57 -1.24
C ASP A 6 15.50 -21.68 -2.18
N GLY A 7 16.31 -21.99 -3.19
CA GLY A 7 16.07 -23.13 -4.07
C GLY A 7 16.26 -22.82 -5.56
N SER A 8 15.66 -23.68 -6.40
CA SER A 8 15.60 -23.51 -7.85
C SER A 8 14.23 -22.97 -8.24
N GLY A 9 14.20 -21.78 -8.84
CA GLY A 9 13.02 -20.99 -9.18
C GLY A 9 13.32 -19.52 -8.97
N GLY A 10 12.38 -18.67 -9.39
CA GLY A 10 12.43 -17.24 -9.15
C GLY A 10 11.20 -16.77 -8.40
N SER A 11 11.36 -15.68 -7.67
CA SER A 11 10.28 -15.08 -6.89
C SER A 11 10.30 -13.58 -7.05
N TYR A 12 9.17 -13.04 -7.48
CA TYR A 12 8.91 -11.61 -7.39
C TYR A 12 8.43 -11.31 -5.97
N TYR A 13 8.96 -10.25 -5.38
CA TYR A 13 8.64 -9.88 -4.02
C TYR A 13 8.42 -8.38 -3.87
N ARG A 14 7.73 -8.07 -2.78
CA ARG A 14 7.52 -6.72 -2.30
C ARG A 14 7.84 -6.67 -0.82
N MET A 15 8.54 -5.62 -0.42
CA MET A 15 8.86 -5.32 0.96
C MET A 15 8.25 -3.98 1.31
N TYR A 16 7.40 -3.95 2.31
CA TYR A 16 6.81 -2.75 2.88
C TYR A 16 7.51 -2.41 4.18
N GLY A 17 8.04 -1.19 4.27
CA GLY A 17 8.55 -0.64 5.51
C GLY A 17 7.48 0.19 6.22
N GLY A 18 7.54 0.20 7.56
CA GLY A 18 6.68 1.02 8.40
C GLY A 18 6.89 2.53 8.22
N THR A 19 6.55 3.34 9.21
CA THR A 19 6.54 4.80 9.04
C THR A 19 7.95 5.42 9.04
N GLY A 20 8.44 5.79 7.86
CA GLY A 20 9.63 6.62 7.66
C GLY A 20 11.00 5.94 7.70
N PRO A 21 11.17 4.66 7.29
CA PRO A 21 12.49 4.06 7.17
C PRO A 21 13.25 4.68 6.00
N THR A 22 14.57 4.52 6.02
CA THR A 22 15.38 4.75 4.82
C THR A 22 15.58 3.41 4.11
N ILE A 23 15.22 3.38 2.83
CA ILE A 23 15.44 2.23 1.94
C ILE A 23 16.23 2.75 0.73
N GLU A 24 17.36 2.12 0.43
CA GLU A 24 18.12 2.39 -0.79
C GLU A 24 18.55 1.07 -1.43
N LEU A 25 18.66 1.05 -2.77
CA LEU A 25 19.19 -0.10 -3.49
C LEU A 25 20.64 -0.39 -3.07
N GLY A 26 20.93 -1.66 -2.82
CA GLY A 26 22.26 -2.16 -2.50
C GLY A 26 23.05 -2.57 -3.74
N ALA A 27 24.21 -3.18 -3.52
CA ALA A 27 25.16 -3.51 -4.59
C ALA A 27 24.70 -4.66 -5.49
N GLU A 28 23.89 -5.58 -4.95
CA GLU A 28 23.36 -6.74 -5.68
C GLU A 28 21.99 -6.45 -6.33
N ALA A 29 21.47 -5.23 -6.22
CA ALA A 29 20.18 -4.89 -6.80
C ALA A 29 20.25 -4.81 -8.33
N ASP A 30 19.24 -5.36 -9.01
CA ASP A 30 19.11 -5.36 -10.46
C ASP A 30 18.67 -3.98 -10.96
N THR A 31 19.65 -3.18 -11.40
CA THR A 31 19.49 -1.74 -11.74
C THR A 31 19.59 -1.42 -13.24
N ASP A 32 19.84 -2.42 -14.09
CA ASP A 32 20.04 -2.23 -15.54
C ASP A 32 18.71 -2.36 -16.30
N ASP A 33 18.45 -1.44 -17.24
CA ASP A 33 17.32 -1.43 -18.21
C ASP A 33 17.12 -2.74 -19.02
N SER A 34 18.02 -3.71 -18.87
CA SER A 34 18.02 -5.00 -19.56
C SER A 34 17.54 -6.18 -18.70
N ALA A 35 17.33 -5.96 -17.40
CA ALA A 35 16.69 -6.93 -16.52
C ALA A 35 15.20 -7.04 -16.93
N SER A 36 14.65 -8.27 -16.90
CA SER A 36 13.21 -8.45 -17.18
C SER A 36 12.33 -7.90 -16.06
N TYR A 37 12.93 -7.70 -14.88
CA TYR A 37 12.35 -7.17 -13.66
C TYR A 37 13.47 -6.39 -12.95
N GLU A 38 13.35 -5.08 -12.90
CA GLU A 38 14.31 -4.21 -12.19
C GLU A 38 13.90 -4.07 -10.73
N ASP A 39 14.89 -3.97 -9.83
CA ASP A 39 14.64 -3.61 -8.45
C ASP A 39 14.33 -2.13 -8.33
N ARG A 40 13.30 -1.82 -7.53
CA ARG A 40 12.82 -0.45 -7.34
C ARG A 40 12.60 -0.15 -5.88
N VAL A 41 12.88 1.09 -5.51
CA VAL A 41 12.51 1.66 -4.22
C VAL A 41 11.56 2.81 -4.47
N ILE A 42 10.43 2.79 -3.77
CA ILE A 42 9.39 3.80 -3.84
C ILE A 42 9.23 4.36 -2.43
N LEU A 43 9.62 5.63 -2.29
CA LEU A 43 9.64 6.35 -1.00
C LEU A 43 8.38 7.21 -0.79
N ASP A 44 7.38 7.05 -1.65
CA ASP A 44 6.08 7.71 -1.54
C ASP A 44 5.14 6.78 -0.78
N ASP A 45 4.75 7.21 0.43
CA ASP A 45 3.89 6.51 1.39
C ASP A 45 2.80 5.64 0.72
N PRO A 46 2.89 4.29 0.79
CA PRO A 46 3.78 3.50 1.64
C PRO A 46 5.24 3.41 1.17
N TYR A 47 6.20 3.37 2.10
CA TYR A 47 7.61 3.12 1.76
C TYR A 47 7.80 1.65 1.38
N TYR A 48 8.10 1.35 0.12
CA TYR A 48 8.31 -0.04 -0.29
C TYR A 48 9.46 -0.22 -1.28
N ALA A 49 9.93 -1.46 -1.34
CA ALA A 49 10.79 -1.93 -2.41
C ALA A 49 10.17 -3.15 -3.08
N GLU A 50 10.38 -3.27 -4.38
CA GLU A 50 10.00 -4.43 -5.17
C GLU A 50 11.21 -4.94 -5.95
N GLY A 51 11.21 -6.23 -6.24
CA GLY A 51 12.32 -6.88 -6.92
C GLY A 51 12.03 -8.30 -7.34
N PHE A 52 12.99 -8.91 -8.02
CA PHE A 52 12.91 -10.31 -8.46
C PHE A 52 14.25 -11.00 -8.20
N VAL A 53 14.21 -12.05 -7.36
CA VAL A 53 15.35 -12.96 -7.22
C VAL A 53 15.12 -14.21 -8.06
N GLY A 54 16.08 -14.54 -8.93
CA GLY A 54 16.10 -15.80 -9.69
C GLY A 54 16.74 -16.96 -8.92
N ASP A 55 17.11 -18.04 -9.62
CA ASP A 55 17.74 -19.24 -9.04
C ASP A 55 18.97 -18.89 -8.17
N ASN A 56 18.86 -19.04 -6.84
CA ASN A 56 19.88 -18.63 -5.86
C ASN A 56 20.32 -17.15 -6.02
N GLY A 57 19.41 -16.32 -6.55
CA GLY A 57 19.58 -14.89 -6.71
C GLY A 57 19.58 -14.20 -5.35
N VAL A 58 20.21 -13.03 -5.31
CA VAL A 58 20.39 -12.25 -4.10
C VAL A 58 20.18 -10.80 -4.45
N ASP A 59 19.21 -10.17 -3.79
CA ASP A 59 19.03 -8.72 -3.85
C ASP A 59 19.46 -8.11 -2.52
N SER A 60 19.92 -6.87 -2.56
CA SER A 60 20.38 -6.19 -1.36
C SER A 60 19.87 -4.77 -1.29
N TYR A 61 19.61 -4.32 -0.07
CA TYR A 61 19.11 -2.98 0.22
C TYR A 61 19.84 -2.42 1.43
N GLN A 62 20.14 -1.12 1.41
CA GLN A 62 20.46 -0.39 2.63
C GLN A 62 19.14 -0.07 3.33
N TYR A 63 18.97 -0.59 4.55
CA TYR A 63 17.75 -0.45 5.33
C TYR A 63 18.09 0.14 6.68
N GLU A 64 17.46 1.27 7.02
CA GLU A 64 17.54 1.87 8.35
C GLU A 64 16.12 2.10 8.89
N PRO A 65 15.71 1.37 9.95
CA PRO A 65 14.39 1.55 10.54
C PRO A 65 14.31 2.87 11.29
N THR A 66 13.10 3.42 11.38
CA THR A 66 12.83 4.68 12.10
C THR A 66 13.03 4.54 13.61
N ILE A 67 12.68 3.38 14.16
CA ILE A 67 12.90 3.02 15.56
C ILE A 67 14.00 1.96 15.59
N ALA A 68 15.08 2.24 16.31
CA ALA A 68 16.17 1.28 16.48
C ALA A 68 15.63 -0.02 17.10
N ASP A 69 16.02 -1.16 16.53
CA ASP A 69 15.60 -2.52 16.91
C ASP A 69 14.14 -2.90 16.58
N GLU A 70 13.37 -2.02 15.95
CA GLU A 70 12.01 -2.31 15.46
C GLU A 70 12.01 -2.18 13.93
N PRO A 71 12.35 -3.27 13.20
CA PRO A 71 12.52 -3.18 11.75
C PRO A 71 11.22 -2.82 11.04
N SER A 72 10.04 -3.15 11.57
CA SER A 72 8.73 -2.87 10.96
C SER A 72 8.71 -3.12 9.45
N LEU A 73 8.81 -4.40 9.09
CA LEU A 73 8.80 -4.87 7.70
C LEU A 73 7.67 -5.87 7.51
N ASP A 74 6.91 -5.73 6.43
CA ASP A 74 6.01 -6.75 5.89
C ASP A 74 6.50 -7.17 4.51
N PHE A 75 6.32 -8.45 4.17
CA PHE A 75 6.80 -9.03 2.91
C PHE A 75 5.68 -9.75 2.16
N VAL A 76 5.70 -9.60 0.84
CA VAL A 76 4.89 -10.38 -0.09
C VAL A 76 5.80 -11.17 -1.01
N ASN A 77 5.53 -12.46 -1.14
CA ASN A 77 6.21 -13.36 -2.06
C ASN A 77 5.20 -13.90 -3.08
N ASP A 78 5.16 -13.28 -4.25
CA ASP A 78 4.34 -13.69 -5.40
C ASP A 78 5.18 -14.54 -6.37
N GLY A 79 5.89 -15.49 -5.79
CA GLY A 79 6.88 -16.33 -6.45
C GLY A 79 6.69 -17.82 -6.20
N ASP A 80 7.56 -18.62 -6.79
CA ASP A 80 7.48 -20.08 -6.73
C ASP A 80 8.41 -20.69 -5.66
N VAL A 81 9.31 -19.89 -5.06
CA VAL A 81 10.30 -20.35 -4.07
C VAL A 81 10.29 -19.51 -2.80
N PRO A 82 10.63 -20.11 -1.63
CA PRO A 82 10.80 -19.36 -0.40
C PRO A 82 11.89 -18.29 -0.53
N LEU A 83 11.71 -17.19 0.20
CA LEU A 83 12.68 -16.11 0.29
C LEU A 83 13.26 -16.06 1.70
N GLU A 84 14.58 -16.11 1.83
CA GLU A 84 15.26 -15.84 3.09
C GLU A 84 15.63 -14.37 3.17
N VAL A 85 15.09 -13.68 4.18
CA VAL A 85 15.36 -12.26 4.44
C VAL A 85 16.39 -12.15 5.56
N TYR A 86 17.47 -11.42 5.30
CA TYR A 86 18.54 -11.18 6.25
C TYR A 86 18.65 -9.69 6.62
N LEU A 87 18.62 -9.39 7.92
CA LEU A 87 18.90 -8.07 8.47
C LEU A 87 20.26 -8.08 9.17
N ASN A 88 21.16 -7.18 8.77
CA ASN A 88 22.53 -7.08 9.31
C ASN A 88 23.31 -8.41 9.28
N GLY A 89 23.00 -9.29 8.31
CA GLY A 89 23.64 -10.61 8.15
C GLY A 89 23.05 -11.74 9.00
N GLU A 90 22.01 -11.47 9.79
CA GLU A 90 21.26 -12.47 10.55
C GLU A 90 19.92 -12.75 9.86
N LEU A 91 19.50 -14.03 9.84
CA LEU A 91 18.21 -14.42 9.27
C LEU A 91 17.10 -13.77 10.09
N TYR A 92 16.29 -12.93 9.43
CA TYR A 92 15.15 -12.24 10.00
C TYR A 92 13.89 -13.10 9.88
N GLU A 93 13.55 -13.52 8.66
CA GLU A 93 12.37 -14.33 8.35
C GLU A 93 12.57 -15.14 7.06
N THR A 94 11.83 -16.24 6.94
CA THR A 94 11.62 -16.95 5.66
C THR A 94 10.20 -16.70 5.19
N VAL A 95 10.05 -16.12 4.00
CA VAL A 95 8.77 -15.75 3.39
C VAL A 95 8.38 -16.83 2.38
N GLU A 96 7.35 -17.62 2.70
CA GLU A 96 6.92 -18.75 1.88
C GLU A 96 6.23 -18.29 0.57
N PRO A 97 6.24 -19.10 -0.50
CA PRO A 97 5.47 -18.83 -1.72
C PRO A 97 3.99 -18.54 -1.42
N GLY A 98 3.49 -17.41 -1.93
CA GLY A 98 2.11 -16.94 -1.69
C GLY A 98 1.88 -16.27 -0.33
N GLN A 99 2.91 -16.11 0.50
CA GLN A 99 2.80 -15.33 1.74
C GLN A 99 2.58 -13.85 1.40
N GLY A 100 1.65 -13.22 2.11
CA GLY A 100 1.34 -11.79 1.95
C GLY A 100 0.50 -11.44 0.73
N THR A 101 0.15 -12.39 -0.15
CA THR A 101 -0.67 -12.12 -1.35
C THR A 101 -2.16 -11.93 -1.01
N ASP A 102 -2.65 -12.61 0.02
CA ASP A 102 -4.04 -12.48 0.49
C ASP A 102 -4.13 -11.34 1.51
N GLY A 103 -4.71 -10.20 1.10
CA GLY A 103 -4.87 -9.03 1.98
C GLY A 103 -3.55 -8.28 2.23
N GLU A 104 -2.77 -8.10 1.16
CA GLU A 104 -1.50 -7.36 1.14
C GLU A 104 -1.59 -6.06 1.94
N ARG A 105 -0.67 -5.91 2.89
CA ARG A 105 -0.60 -4.79 3.82
C ARG A 105 0.63 -3.98 3.51
N VAL A 106 0.41 -2.69 3.27
CA VAL A 106 1.46 -1.80 2.78
C VAL A 106 2.04 -0.87 3.84
N ASP A 107 1.41 -0.81 5.02
CA ASP A 107 1.97 -0.19 6.22
C ASP A 107 1.95 -1.20 7.38
N PRO A 108 3.08 -1.84 7.70
CA PRO A 108 3.16 -2.79 8.82
C PRO A 108 2.86 -2.14 10.18
N ASP A 109 3.02 -0.83 10.34
CA ASP A 109 2.76 -0.12 11.61
C ASP A 109 1.28 0.29 11.78
N ALA A 110 0.54 0.43 10.68
CA ALA A 110 -0.86 0.86 10.72
C ALA A 110 -1.75 -0.17 11.45
N PRO A 111 -2.66 0.21 12.35
CA PRO A 111 -3.69 -0.71 12.84
C PRO A 111 -4.38 -1.49 11.70
N SER A 112 -4.68 -2.77 11.93
CA SER A 112 -5.35 -3.61 10.92
C SER A 112 -6.78 -3.17 10.59
N SER A 113 -7.36 -2.33 11.44
CA SER A 113 -8.69 -1.75 11.26
C SER A 113 -8.90 -0.59 12.25
N GLY A 114 -9.64 0.43 11.86
CA GLY A 114 -10.17 1.50 12.72
C GLY A 114 -11.61 1.26 13.18
N GLU A 115 -12.15 2.17 13.99
CA GLU A 115 -13.53 2.06 14.52
C GLU A 115 -14.63 2.14 13.44
N ASN A 116 -14.38 2.87 12.35
CA ASN A 116 -15.35 3.10 11.27
C ASN A 116 -14.88 2.47 9.97
N PHE A 117 -15.73 1.66 9.34
CA PHE A 117 -15.49 1.07 8.03
C PHE A 117 -15.99 1.99 6.91
N ILE A 118 -15.14 2.27 5.94
CA ILE A 118 -15.39 3.17 4.82
C ILE A 118 -15.35 2.37 3.53
N ARG A 119 -16.30 2.63 2.63
CA ARG A 119 -16.34 2.02 1.31
C ARG A 119 -16.66 3.05 0.24
N VAL A 120 -15.79 3.11 -0.77
CA VAL A 120 -15.89 4.00 -1.94
C VAL A 120 -16.16 3.16 -3.18
N GLU A 121 -17.22 3.47 -3.91
CA GLU A 121 -17.63 2.71 -5.09
C GLU A 121 -17.73 3.63 -6.31
N ALA A 122 -17.15 3.21 -7.44
CA ALA A 122 -17.45 3.81 -8.72
C ALA A 122 -18.82 3.35 -9.22
N VAL A 123 -19.75 4.30 -9.38
CA VAL A 123 -21.08 4.06 -9.92
C VAL A 123 -21.13 4.43 -11.40
N GLY A 124 -21.41 3.43 -12.24
CA GLY A 124 -21.53 3.60 -13.69
C GLY A 124 -20.22 3.36 -14.44
N ASP A 125 -20.16 3.88 -15.66
CA ASP A 125 -18.97 3.79 -16.50
C ASP A 125 -18.02 4.95 -16.16
N GLY A 126 -16.74 4.64 -15.93
CA GLY A 126 -15.70 5.65 -15.65
C GLY A 126 -14.69 5.17 -14.62
N ALA A 127 -13.70 6.00 -14.33
CA ALA A 127 -12.74 5.78 -13.26
C ALA A 127 -12.46 7.09 -12.53
N SER A 128 -12.00 7.01 -11.29
CA SER A 128 -11.77 8.19 -10.46
C SER A 128 -10.64 8.06 -9.49
N ASN A 129 -9.76 9.07 -9.48
CA ASN A 129 -8.99 9.41 -8.31
C ASN A 129 -9.88 10.18 -7.32
N TYR A 130 -9.64 10.02 -6.02
CA TYR A 130 -10.35 10.75 -4.99
C TYR A 130 -9.49 10.96 -3.75
N THR A 131 -9.88 11.94 -2.95
CA THR A 131 -9.27 12.25 -1.65
C THR A 131 -10.34 12.22 -0.57
N LEU A 132 -10.15 11.42 0.48
CA LEU A 132 -10.97 11.33 1.68
C LEU A 132 -10.27 12.03 2.84
N MET A 133 -11.03 12.65 3.74
CA MET A 133 -10.54 13.10 5.04
C MET A 133 -11.51 12.67 6.14
N ALA A 134 -11.01 12.42 7.36
CA ALA A 134 -11.81 12.02 8.51
C ALA A 134 -11.42 12.78 9.78
N GLY A 135 -12.35 12.84 10.73
CA GLY A 135 -12.15 13.50 12.02
C GLY A 135 -12.20 15.02 11.97
N GLU A 136 -11.93 15.65 13.13
CA GLU A 136 -11.96 17.10 13.26
C GLU A 136 -10.91 17.72 12.33
N ALA A 137 -11.36 18.61 11.43
CA ALA A 137 -10.53 19.24 10.40
C ALA A 137 -9.74 18.26 9.50
N GLY A 138 -10.25 17.03 9.32
CA GLY A 138 -9.61 16.03 8.47
C GLY A 138 -8.39 15.34 9.07
N THR A 139 -8.13 15.50 10.37
CA THR A 139 -6.86 15.09 11.00
C THR A 139 -6.73 13.61 11.33
N MET A 140 -7.77 12.79 11.15
CA MET A 140 -7.72 11.37 11.49
C MET A 140 -7.14 10.54 10.34
N PRO A 141 -6.28 9.56 10.66
CA PRO A 141 -5.70 8.66 9.67
C PRO A 141 -6.75 7.68 9.11
N PHE A 142 -6.44 7.12 7.94
CA PHE A 142 -7.13 5.97 7.37
C PHE A 142 -6.20 4.76 7.37
N TYR A 143 -6.78 3.57 7.41
CA TYR A 143 -6.12 2.28 7.37
C TYR A 143 -6.68 1.49 6.19
N TYR A 144 -5.84 0.76 5.47
CA TYR A 144 -6.28 -0.08 4.36
C TYR A 144 -7.07 -1.29 4.86
N GLU A 145 -8.17 -1.61 4.16
CA GLU A 145 -8.93 -2.84 4.36
C GLU A 145 -8.81 -3.74 3.11
N SER A 146 -9.31 -4.98 3.18
CA SER A 146 -9.03 -6.04 2.20
C SER A 146 -9.38 -5.76 0.72
N GLU A 147 -10.22 -4.76 0.43
CA GLU A 147 -10.57 -4.34 -0.95
C GLU A 147 -9.94 -3.00 -1.35
N ALA A 148 -9.15 -2.34 -0.49
CA ALA A 148 -8.27 -1.29 -1.00
C ALA A 148 -7.32 -1.92 -2.03
N ASN A 149 -6.86 -1.11 -2.98
CA ASN A 149 -5.86 -1.52 -3.95
C ASN A 149 -4.51 -0.94 -3.55
N PRO A 150 -3.90 -1.40 -2.45
CA PRO A 150 -2.65 -0.84 -2.02
C PRO A 150 -1.59 -1.31 -3.02
N GLY A 151 -0.94 -0.35 -3.68
CA GLY A 151 -0.16 -0.58 -4.90
C GLY A 151 0.86 -1.70 -4.80
N THR A 152 0.88 -2.58 -5.82
CA THR A 152 2.04 -2.66 -6.74
C THR A 152 1.72 -3.25 -8.14
N THR A 153 0.45 -3.53 -8.48
CA THR A 153 0.10 -3.97 -9.85
C THR A 153 -0.92 -3.08 -10.57
N ALA A 154 -1.39 -2.01 -9.92
CA ALA A 154 -2.30 -1.05 -10.54
C ALA A 154 -1.53 0.13 -11.14
N GLU A 155 -1.87 0.52 -12.38
CA GLU A 155 -1.37 1.76 -13.00
C GLU A 155 -1.69 3.03 -12.16
N ASN A 156 -2.63 2.93 -11.20
CA ASN A 156 -3.00 3.97 -10.25
C ASN A 156 -3.22 3.31 -8.86
N PRO A 157 -2.20 3.25 -8.00
CA PRO A 157 -2.32 2.65 -6.66
C PRO A 157 -3.11 3.55 -5.69
N ASP A 158 -3.68 2.96 -4.64
CA ASP A 158 -4.23 3.70 -3.51
C ASP A 158 -3.13 4.12 -2.52
N TYR A 159 -3.31 5.27 -1.87
CA TYR A 159 -2.38 5.90 -0.92
C TYR A 159 -3.14 6.45 0.31
N THR A 160 -2.98 5.88 1.50
CA THR A 160 -3.34 6.55 2.76
C THR A 160 -2.15 7.37 3.21
N GLY A 161 -2.19 8.69 3.00
CA GLY A 161 -1.06 9.54 3.37
C GLY A 161 -0.95 9.71 4.89
N ARG A 162 0.28 9.70 5.41
CA ARG A 162 0.68 10.13 6.77
C ARG A 162 0.11 11.49 7.18
N VAL A 163 -0.22 12.32 6.19
CA VAL A 163 -0.79 13.65 6.38
C VAL A 163 -2.28 13.58 6.08
N SER A 164 -3.06 13.06 7.03
CA SER A 164 -4.51 13.32 7.12
C SER A 164 -5.29 13.08 5.81
N GLY A 165 -5.67 11.83 5.55
CA GLY A 165 -6.58 11.48 4.46
C GLY A 165 -6.23 10.19 3.73
N ALA A 166 -7.15 9.70 2.92
CA ALA A 166 -6.93 8.59 1.99
C ALA A 166 -7.10 9.09 0.55
N TYR A 167 -6.07 8.88 -0.27
CA TYR A 167 -6.07 9.12 -1.70
C TYR A 167 -6.27 7.77 -2.37
N GLY A 168 -7.30 7.60 -3.19
CA GLY A 168 -7.59 6.31 -3.80
C GLY A 168 -7.95 6.43 -5.27
N PHE A 169 -7.98 5.29 -5.94
CA PHE A 169 -8.40 5.14 -7.32
C PHE A 169 -9.36 3.95 -7.48
N VAL A 170 -10.60 4.25 -7.87
CA VAL A 170 -11.54 3.23 -8.32
C VAL A 170 -11.70 3.24 -9.83
N GLY A 171 -11.51 2.07 -10.45
CA GLY A 171 -11.89 1.81 -11.84
C GLY A 171 -13.40 1.64 -12.04
N ALA A 172 -13.84 1.35 -13.27
CA ALA A 172 -15.27 1.18 -13.58
C ALA A 172 -15.88 -0.01 -12.82
N GLY A 173 -16.88 0.27 -11.97
CA GLY A 173 -17.45 -0.72 -11.05
C GLY A 173 -16.49 -1.18 -9.93
N GLY A 174 -15.35 -0.50 -9.80
CA GLY A 174 -14.36 -0.72 -8.74
C GLY A 174 -14.86 -0.26 -7.39
N VAL A 175 -14.23 -0.82 -6.36
CA VAL A 175 -14.57 -0.62 -4.96
C VAL A 175 -13.27 -0.59 -4.18
N ASP A 176 -13.11 0.43 -3.35
CA ASP A 176 -12.04 0.49 -2.37
C ASP A 176 -12.65 0.53 -0.96
N THR A 177 -11.92 -0.04 0.00
CA THR A 177 -12.34 -0.08 1.39
C THR A 177 -11.23 0.38 2.32
N TYR A 178 -11.57 1.22 3.27
CA TYR A 178 -10.67 1.71 4.32
C TYR A 178 -11.35 1.60 5.68
N SER A 179 -10.60 1.84 6.74
CA SER A 179 -11.16 2.15 8.04
C SER A 179 -10.47 3.33 8.70
N THR A 180 -11.13 3.95 9.68
CA THR A 180 -10.63 5.13 10.39
C THR A 180 -11.29 5.27 11.75
N ASP A 181 -10.59 5.87 12.72
CA ASP A 181 -11.17 6.18 14.03
C ASP A 181 -12.01 7.48 14.02
N GLY A 182 -11.98 8.22 12.91
CA GLY A 182 -12.77 9.43 12.72
C GLY A 182 -14.05 9.22 11.91
N THR A 183 -15.03 10.11 12.09
CA THR A 183 -16.13 10.24 11.11
C THR A 183 -15.62 10.89 9.83
N LEU A 184 -16.12 10.46 8.66
CA LEU A 184 -15.84 11.13 7.39
C LEU A 184 -16.13 12.63 7.47
N TYR A 185 -15.13 13.40 7.05
CA TYR A 185 -15.15 14.85 7.03
C TYR A 185 -15.37 15.34 5.61
N SER A 186 -14.50 14.98 4.67
CA SER A 186 -14.61 15.41 3.27
C SER A 186 -14.30 14.31 2.28
N ILE A 187 -14.80 14.51 1.05
CA ILE A 187 -14.33 13.78 -0.13
C ILE A 187 -14.22 14.73 -1.33
N GLU A 188 -13.19 14.54 -2.14
CA GLU A 188 -13.01 15.14 -3.45
C GLU A 188 -12.98 14.06 -4.53
N ASN A 189 -13.73 14.25 -5.62
CA ASN A 189 -13.75 13.37 -6.79
C ASN A 189 -13.09 14.07 -7.98
N GLU A 190 -11.88 13.64 -8.36
CA GLU A 190 -11.13 14.21 -9.48
C GLU A 190 -11.28 13.40 -10.79
N GLY A 191 -12.22 12.45 -10.81
CA GLY A 191 -12.38 11.49 -11.89
C GLY A 191 -13.50 11.78 -12.87
N SER A 192 -13.91 10.69 -13.53
CA SER A 192 -15.01 10.66 -14.49
C SER A 192 -16.20 9.80 -14.03
N ALA A 193 -16.00 8.95 -13.02
CA ALA A 193 -17.07 8.17 -12.40
C ALA A 193 -17.80 8.99 -11.32
N THR A 194 -19.09 8.75 -11.13
CA THR A 194 -19.76 9.14 -9.89
C THR A 194 -19.29 8.22 -8.77
N LEU A 195 -18.95 8.77 -7.62
CA LEU A 195 -18.56 7.99 -6.45
C LEU A 195 -19.72 7.87 -5.47
N LYS A 196 -19.91 6.66 -4.92
CA LYS A 196 -20.79 6.43 -3.78
C LYS A 196 -19.93 6.07 -2.58
N VAL A 197 -20.04 6.86 -1.53
CA VAL A 197 -19.22 6.74 -0.32
C VAL A 197 -20.12 6.33 0.83
N SER A 198 -19.71 5.32 1.57
CA SER A 198 -20.43 4.85 2.75
C SER A 198 -19.52 4.73 3.96
N GLN A 199 -20.06 5.02 5.14
CA GLN A 199 -19.44 4.79 6.43
C GLN A 199 -20.34 3.84 7.22
N ASN A 200 -19.78 2.75 7.74
CA ASN A 200 -20.47 1.71 8.51
C ASN A 200 -21.71 1.15 7.80
N GLY A 201 -21.65 1.05 6.47
CA GLY A 201 -22.74 0.56 5.62
C GLY A 201 -23.84 1.56 5.30
N GLU A 202 -23.81 2.77 5.87
CA GLU A 202 -24.73 3.86 5.55
C GLU A 202 -24.12 4.77 4.50
N VAL A 203 -24.90 5.16 3.48
CA VAL A 203 -24.42 6.09 2.45
C VAL A 203 -24.21 7.45 3.07
N TRP A 204 -22.95 7.89 3.06
CA TRP A 204 -22.55 9.20 3.54
C TRP A 204 -22.71 10.25 2.44
N ALA A 205 -22.22 9.97 1.23
CA ALA A 205 -22.34 10.88 0.09
C ALA A 205 -22.42 10.14 -1.26
N THR A 206 -22.92 10.86 -2.26
CA THR A 206 -22.77 10.52 -3.68
C THR A 206 -22.15 11.73 -4.37
N VAL A 207 -20.99 11.54 -5.00
CA VAL A 207 -20.09 12.63 -5.41
C VAL A 207 -19.91 12.58 -6.92
N GLN A 208 -20.31 13.65 -7.60
CA GLN A 208 -20.17 13.77 -9.04
C GLN A 208 -18.71 14.02 -9.45
N PRO A 209 -18.35 13.73 -10.72
CA PRO A 209 -17.07 14.15 -11.28
C PRO A 209 -16.77 15.64 -11.03
N GLY A 210 -15.62 15.94 -10.43
CA GLY A 210 -15.18 17.30 -10.10
C GLY A 210 -15.88 17.93 -8.89
N GLU A 211 -16.63 17.16 -8.11
CA GLU A 211 -17.31 17.63 -6.90
C GLU A 211 -16.48 17.35 -5.64
N THR A 212 -16.54 18.29 -4.71
CA THR A 212 -16.03 18.15 -3.34
C THR A 212 -17.20 18.26 -2.36
N ILE A 213 -17.31 17.31 -1.44
CA ILE A 213 -18.26 17.36 -0.32
C ILE A 213 -17.44 17.63 0.95
N GLU A 214 -17.81 18.70 1.67
CA GLU A 214 -17.27 19.06 2.98
C GLU A 214 -18.44 19.43 3.91
N PRO A 215 -18.29 19.36 5.24
CA PRO A 215 -19.32 19.81 6.15
C PRO A 215 -19.37 21.34 6.09
N SER A 216 -20.56 21.91 5.87
CA SER A 216 -20.74 23.34 6.06
C SER A 216 -20.66 23.65 7.55
N TYR A 217 -19.58 24.30 8.00
CA TYR A 217 -19.54 24.90 9.33
C TYR A 217 -20.54 26.07 9.37
N GLU A 218 -21.65 25.90 10.10
CA GLU A 218 -22.49 27.02 10.58
C GLU A 218 -21.92 27.65 11.86
#